data_AF-A0A957DZ44-F1
#
_entry.id   AF-A0A957DZ44-F1
#
_cell.length_a   1.000
_cell.length_b   1.000
_cell.length_c   1.000
_cell.angle_alpha   90.00
_cell.angle_beta   90.00
_cell.angle_gamma   90.00
#
_symmetry.space_group_name_H-M   'P 1'
#
loop_
_entity.id
_entity.type
_entity.pdbx_description
1 polymer ?
#
loop_
_entity_poly.entity_id
_entity_poly.type
_entity_poly.pdbx_seq_one_letter_code
_entity_poly.pdbx_strand_id
1 'polypeptide(L)'
;MCKNDVLQFELEQAFQAVAQEQGETAVPAIRSIILTNLDQGRIETWLGTDARRTAPAYVRLVAQKYTQYKGYLYQIQVEKTLEVWEALYATLQKWAYNYLLRKSFYRNPATSQLATTYATEAAMVLLAARFPYDRNFEPWAHVLLINICRREMRRSNKASQIPDEKLVELNDELFRTSNPSAFRNQGSQELRYALVDAIESLSQETWQQVLLLRYFHNLSPADIAEMTGKTPSAIYNLHFKAMAALREVWHEKGYNYDRGSVQP
;
A
#
# COMPACT_ATOMS: atom_id res chain seq x y z
N MET A 1 1.18 -36.92 -7.08
CA MET A 1 0.87 -35.62 -7.72
C MET A 1 1.66 -34.55 -7.01
N CYS A 2 2.45 -33.77 -7.74
CA CYS A 2 3.14 -32.62 -7.16
C CYS A 2 2.12 -31.54 -6.80
N LYS A 3 2.40 -30.71 -5.79
CA LYS A 3 1.50 -29.60 -5.37
C LYS A 3 1.10 -28.68 -6.53
N ASN A 4 1.98 -28.55 -7.53
CA ASN A 4 1.76 -27.73 -8.71
C ASN A 4 0.69 -28.33 -9.66
N ASP A 5 0.66 -29.67 -9.79
CA ASP A 5 -0.33 -30.36 -10.64
C ASP A 5 -1.74 -30.22 -10.06
N VAL A 6 -1.86 -30.22 -8.74
CA VAL A 6 -3.14 -30.03 -8.02
C VAL A 6 -3.64 -28.60 -8.23
N LEU A 7 -2.76 -27.60 -8.09
CA LEU A 7 -3.13 -26.20 -8.29
C LEU A 7 -3.58 -25.94 -9.74
N GLN A 8 -2.87 -26.48 -10.73
CA GLN A 8 -3.25 -26.33 -12.13
C GLN A 8 -4.62 -26.96 -12.43
N PHE A 9 -4.89 -28.14 -11.87
CA PHE A 9 -6.19 -28.80 -12.02
C PHE A 9 -7.33 -27.98 -11.39
N GLU A 10 -7.13 -27.42 -10.19
CA GLU A 10 -8.10 -26.55 -9.53
C GLU A 10 -8.37 -25.26 -10.33
N LEU A 11 -7.34 -24.67 -10.92
CA LEU A 11 -7.47 -23.49 -11.79
C LEU A 11 -8.28 -23.82 -13.05
N GLU A 12 -8.08 -24.98 -13.66
CA GLU A 12 -8.79 -25.37 -14.87
C GLU A 12 -10.29 -25.60 -14.61
N GLN A 13 -10.63 -26.26 -13.50
CA GLN A 13 -12.04 -26.37 -13.07
C GLN A 13 -12.66 -24.99 -12.79
N ALA A 14 -11.90 -24.08 -12.20
CA ALA A 14 -12.38 -22.74 -11.92
C ALA A 14 -12.64 -21.92 -13.20
N PHE A 15 -11.82 -22.08 -14.24
CA PHE A 15 -12.06 -21.44 -15.53
C PHE A 15 -13.33 -21.96 -16.21
N GLN A 16 -13.62 -23.26 -16.13
CA GLN A 16 -14.87 -23.83 -16.65
C GLN A 16 -16.09 -23.24 -15.95
N ALA A 17 -16.04 -23.07 -14.62
CA ALA A 17 -17.11 -22.43 -13.86
C ALA A 17 -17.30 -20.95 -14.27
N VAL A 18 -16.20 -20.20 -14.43
CA VAL A 18 -16.27 -18.79 -14.87
C VAL A 18 -16.79 -18.67 -16.31
N ALA A 19 -16.47 -19.62 -17.19
CA ALA A 19 -16.98 -19.65 -18.56
C ALA A 19 -18.52 -19.74 -18.60
N GLN A 20 -19.10 -20.55 -17.71
CA GLN A 20 -20.56 -20.68 -17.57
C GLN A 20 -21.21 -19.41 -17.01
N GLU A 21 -20.54 -18.70 -16.10
CA GLU A 21 -21.08 -17.51 -15.43
C GLU A 21 -20.92 -16.20 -16.23
N GLN A 22 -19.77 -16.01 -16.91
CA GLN A 22 -19.40 -14.73 -17.54
C GLN A 22 -19.27 -14.79 -19.07
N GLY A 23 -19.54 -15.95 -19.66
CA GLY A 23 -19.43 -16.21 -21.09
C GLY A 23 -18.00 -16.50 -21.54
N GLU A 24 -17.87 -17.28 -22.62
CA GLU A 24 -16.59 -17.83 -23.09
C GLU A 24 -15.60 -16.75 -23.56
N THR A 25 -16.07 -15.56 -23.94
CA THR A 25 -15.23 -14.49 -24.50
C THR A 25 -14.32 -13.81 -23.48
N ALA A 26 -14.69 -13.80 -22.19
CA ALA A 26 -13.88 -13.20 -21.12
C ALA A 26 -12.78 -14.16 -20.59
N VAL A 27 -12.95 -15.46 -20.78
CA VAL A 27 -12.09 -16.51 -20.20
C VAL A 27 -10.64 -16.41 -20.66
N PRO A 28 -10.30 -16.16 -21.94
CA PRO A 28 -8.91 -16.04 -22.36
C PRO A 28 -8.18 -14.88 -21.67
N ALA A 29 -8.86 -13.74 -21.50
CA ALA A 29 -8.28 -12.57 -20.84
C ALA A 29 -8.06 -12.83 -19.34
N ILE A 30 -9.05 -13.41 -18.66
CA ILE A 30 -8.96 -13.77 -17.24
C ILE A 30 -7.87 -14.83 -17.02
N ARG A 31 -7.79 -15.84 -17.89
CA ARG A 31 -6.73 -16.86 -17.84
C ARG A 31 -5.35 -16.23 -17.97
N SER A 32 -5.16 -15.31 -18.92
CA SER A 32 -3.90 -14.56 -19.05
C SER A 32 -3.56 -13.80 -17.76
N ILE A 33 -4.54 -13.15 -17.12
CA ILE A 33 -4.33 -12.41 -15.85
C ILE A 33 -3.90 -13.36 -14.74
N ILE A 34 -4.59 -14.48 -14.58
CA ILE A 34 -4.29 -15.48 -13.54
C ILE A 34 -2.89 -16.07 -13.72
N LEU A 35 -2.51 -16.45 -14.95
CA LEU A 35 -1.17 -16.98 -15.21
C LEU A 35 -0.08 -15.96 -14.85
N THR A 36 -0.25 -14.68 -15.24
CA THR A 36 0.69 -13.64 -14.84
C THR A 36 0.75 -13.45 -13.31
N ASN A 37 -0.40 -13.54 -12.63
CA ASN A 37 -0.44 -13.42 -11.18
C ASN A 37 0.24 -14.60 -10.48
N LEU A 38 0.15 -15.80 -11.06
CA LEU A 38 0.85 -16.99 -10.60
C LEU A 38 2.37 -16.80 -10.76
N ASP A 39 2.83 -16.39 -11.94
CA ASP A 39 4.26 -16.13 -12.20
C ASP A 39 4.84 -15.07 -11.26
N GLN A 40 4.03 -14.11 -10.82
CA GLN A 40 4.40 -13.06 -9.88
C GLN A 40 4.27 -13.47 -8.40
N GLY A 41 3.94 -14.73 -8.09
CA GLY A 41 3.80 -15.25 -6.73
C GLY A 41 2.58 -14.73 -5.96
N ARG A 42 1.62 -14.10 -6.65
CA ARG A 42 0.49 -13.41 -6.01
C ARG A 42 -0.57 -14.38 -5.52
N ILE A 43 -0.77 -15.47 -6.25
CA ILE A 43 -1.76 -16.49 -5.92
C ILE A 43 -1.30 -17.24 -4.68
N GLU A 44 -0.04 -17.63 -4.63
CA GLU A 44 0.60 -18.30 -3.51
C GLU A 44 0.56 -17.42 -2.25
N THR A 45 0.89 -16.14 -2.40
CA THR A 45 0.78 -15.17 -1.30
C THR A 45 -0.66 -15.06 -0.81
N TRP A 46 -1.63 -15.00 -1.72
CA TRP A 46 -3.04 -14.89 -1.36
C TRP A 46 -3.55 -16.14 -0.64
N LEU A 47 -3.22 -17.33 -1.14
CA LEU A 47 -3.56 -18.62 -0.52
C LEU A 47 -2.89 -18.79 0.85
N GLY A 48 -1.64 -18.36 1.00
CA GLY A 48 -0.88 -18.48 2.25
C GLY A 48 -1.35 -17.59 3.40
N THR A 49 -2.22 -16.61 3.13
CA THR A 49 -2.69 -15.67 4.17
C THR A 49 -3.92 -16.14 4.97
N ASP A 50 -4.69 -17.10 4.46
CA ASP A 50 -5.88 -17.63 5.14
C ASP A 50 -6.18 -19.05 4.65
N ALA A 51 -6.32 -20.01 5.57
CA ALA A 51 -6.58 -21.41 5.27
C ALA A 51 -7.92 -21.67 4.56
N ARG A 52 -8.86 -20.71 4.58
CA ARG A 52 -10.15 -20.81 3.88
C ARG A 52 -10.08 -20.41 2.41
N ARG A 53 -8.94 -19.86 1.96
CA ARG A 53 -8.75 -19.38 0.60
C ARG A 53 -8.38 -20.54 -0.33
N THR A 54 -9.05 -20.58 -1.47
CA THR A 54 -8.89 -21.65 -2.47
C THR A 54 -8.62 -21.04 -3.84
N ALA A 55 -7.89 -21.76 -4.70
CA ALA A 55 -7.60 -21.26 -6.04
C ALA A 55 -8.88 -20.92 -6.85
N PRO A 56 -9.98 -21.70 -6.77
CA PRO A 56 -11.23 -21.32 -7.40
C PRO A 56 -11.83 -20.00 -6.88
N ALA A 57 -11.72 -19.73 -5.58
CA ALA A 57 -12.18 -18.46 -5.00
C ALA A 57 -11.34 -17.27 -5.50
N TYR A 58 -10.04 -17.46 -5.73
CA TYR A 58 -9.19 -16.43 -6.34
C TYR A 58 -9.58 -16.15 -7.79
N VAL A 59 -9.83 -17.19 -8.59
CA VAL A 59 -10.25 -17.05 -9.99
C VAL A 59 -11.59 -16.31 -10.08
N ARG A 60 -12.57 -16.64 -9.23
CA ARG A 60 -13.84 -15.90 -9.16
C ARG A 60 -13.65 -14.44 -8.77
N LEU A 61 -12.79 -14.16 -7.78
CA LEU A 61 -12.46 -12.79 -7.39
C LEU A 61 -11.90 -11.99 -8.58
N VAL A 62 -10.92 -12.55 -9.29
CA VAL A 62 -10.31 -11.91 -10.46
C VAL A 62 -11.34 -11.72 -11.57
N ALA A 63 -12.20 -12.70 -11.84
CA ALA A 63 -13.26 -12.58 -12.84
C ALA A 63 -14.26 -11.46 -12.48
N GLN A 64 -14.68 -11.37 -11.22
CA GLN A 64 -15.56 -10.30 -10.74
C GLN A 64 -14.91 -8.92 -10.92
N LYS A 65 -13.64 -8.79 -10.51
CA LYS A 65 -12.89 -7.53 -10.63
C LYS A 65 -12.59 -7.17 -12.08
N TYR A 66 -12.35 -8.15 -12.94
CA TYR A 66 -12.19 -7.97 -14.38
C TYR A 66 -13.45 -7.34 -14.97
N THR A 67 -14.62 -7.92 -14.70
CA THR A 67 -15.89 -7.37 -15.16
C THR A 67 -16.15 -5.97 -14.60
N GLN A 68 -15.77 -5.72 -13.35
CA GLN A 68 -15.90 -4.40 -12.71
C GLN A 68 -15.01 -3.32 -13.37
N TYR A 69 -13.74 -3.63 -13.65
CA TYR A 69 -12.74 -2.61 -13.99
C TYR A 69 -12.30 -2.61 -15.46
N LYS A 70 -12.64 -3.64 -16.26
CA LYS A 70 -12.18 -3.73 -17.67
C LYS A 70 -12.54 -2.49 -18.49
N GLY A 71 -13.77 -1.97 -18.34
CA GLY A 71 -14.23 -0.80 -19.10
C GLY A 71 -13.51 0.47 -18.68
N TYR A 72 -13.40 0.69 -17.36
CA TYR A 72 -12.67 1.83 -16.80
C TYR A 72 -11.18 1.83 -17.18
N LEU A 73 -10.51 0.66 -17.10
CA LEU A 73 -9.11 0.53 -17.49
C LEU A 73 -8.91 0.67 -19.00
N TYR A 74 -9.86 0.20 -19.82
CA TYR A 74 -9.85 0.41 -21.26
C TYR A 74 -9.92 1.90 -21.61
N GLN A 75 -10.81 2.65 -20.95
CA GLN A 75 -10.92 4.10 -21.11
C GLN A 75 -9.63 4.83 -20.73
N ILE A 76 -8.91 4.39 -19.69
CA ILE A 76 -7.66 5.01 -19.24
C ILE A 76 -6.47 4.63 -20.12
N GLN A 77 -6.26 3.34 -20.36
CA GLN A 77 -5.01 2.83 -20.92
C GLN A 77 -5.04 2.73 -22.45
N VAL A 78 -6.21 2.47 -23.04
CA VAL A 78 -6.37 2.25 -24.48
C VAL A 78 -6.97 3.47 -25.16
N GLU A 79 -8.20 3.85 -24.80
CA GLU A 79 -8.88 5.00 -25.41
C GLU A 79 -8.26 6.33 -24.98
N LYS A 80 -7.67 6.37 -23.77
CA LYS A 80 -7.12 7.58 -23.15
C LYS A 80 -8.15 8.71 -23.11
N THR A 81 -9.38 8.36 -22.75
CA THR A 81 -10.51 9.28 -22.67
C THR A 81 -10.19 10.40 -21.70
N LEU A 82 -10.17 11.64 -22.22
CA LEU A 82 -9.65 12.80 -21.51
C LEU A 82 -10.34 13.02 -20.16
N GLU A 83 -11.66 12.94 -20.11
CA GLU A 83 -12.45 13.20 -18.90
C GLU A 83 -12.11 12.22 -17.75
N VAL A 84 -12.04 10.93 -18.07
CA VAL A 84 -11.71 9.87 -17.10
C VAL A 84 -10.28 10.00 -16.63
N TRP A 85 -9.38 10.34 -17.56
CA TRP A 85 -7.97 10.55 -17.28
C TRP A 85 -7.73 11.77 -16.39
N GLU A 86 -8.34 12.91 -16.68
CA GLU A 86 -8.20 14.14 -15.90
C GLU A 86 -8.69 13.95 -14.46
N ALA A 87 -9.82 13.25 -14.28
CA ALA A 87 -10.33 12.92 -12.95
C ALA A 87 -9.36 12.04 -12.15
N LEU A 88 -8.78 11.02 -12.79
CA LEU A 88 -7.75 10.17 -12.18
C LEU A 88 -6.49 10.99 -11.85
N TYR A 89 -6.03 11.82 -12.78
CA TYR A 89 -4.82 12.60 -12.62
C TYR A 89 -4.92 13.62 -11.48
N ALA A 90 -6.05 14.33 -11.37
CA ALA A 90 -6.34 15.21 -10.25
C ALA A 90 -6.32 14.46 -8.91
N THR A 91 -6.83 13.22 -8.89
CA THR A 91 -6.79 12.35 -7.72
C THR A 91 -5.35 11.97 -7.34
N LEU A 92 -4.50 11.62 -8.32
CA LEU A 92 -3.09 11.33 -8.10
C LEU A 92 -2.34 12.56 -7.56
N GLN A 93 -2.58 13.75 -8.11
CA GLN A 93 -1.98 15.01 -7.61
C GLN A 93 -2.38 15.27 -6.16
N LYS A 94 -3.67 15.11 -5.82
CA LYS A 94 -4.16 15.27 -4.45
C LYS A 94 -3.52 14.28 -3.49
N TRP A 95 -3.40 13.01 -3.88
CA TRP A 95 -2.74 12.00 -3.06
C TRP A 95 -1.25 12.29 -2.87
N ALA A 96 -0.54 12.69 -3.93
CA ALA A 96 0.88 13.04 -3.88
C ALA A 96 1.12 14.24 -2.96
N TYR A 97 0.31 15.29 -3.11
CA TYR A 97 0.38 16.48 -2.28
C TYR A 97 0.14 16.16 -0.81
N ASN A 98 -0.92 15.40 -0.50
CA ASN A 98 -1.20 14.97 0.87
C ASN A 98 -0.09 14.08 1.44
N TYR A 99 0.52 13.22 0.61
CA TYR A 99 1.67 12.41 1.02
C TYR A 99 2.88 13.29 1.39
N LEU A 100 3.20 14.30 0.56
CA LEU A 100 4.28 15.26 0.84
C LEU A 100 4.04 16.07 2.11
N LEU A 101 2.80 16.53 2.34
CA LEU A 101 2.46 17.22 3.58
C LEU A 101 2.65 16.33 4.82
N ARG A 102 2.32 15.04 4.72
CA ARG A 102 2.59 14.06 5.79
C ARG A 102 4.09 13.80 5.98
N LYS A 103 4.93 14.20 5.03
CA LYS A 103 6.39 14.15 5.08
C LYS A 103 7.01 15.50 5.45
N SER A 104 6.23 16.37 6.09
CA SER A 104 6.65 17.66 6.63
C SER A 104 7.06 18.70 5.57
N PHE A 105 6.65 18.52 4.32
CA PHE A 105 6.78 19.57 3.31
C PHE A 105 5.80 20.72 3.61
N TYR A 106 6.22 21.95 3.33
CA TYR A 106 5.40 23.14 3.56
C TYR A 106 4.29 23.29 2.51
N ARG A 107 3.18 23.92 2.91
CA ARG A 107 2.10 24.33 1.98
C ARG A 107 2.57 25.53 1.16
N ASN A 108 3.24 25.27 0.05
CA ASN A 108 3.73 26.29 -0.87
C ASN A 108 3.61 25.82 -2.34
N PRO A 109 3.79 26.73 -3.31
CA PRO A 109 3.74 26.38 -4.73
C PRO A 109 4.78 25.31 -5.12
N ALA A 110 5.95 25.29 -4.49
CA ALA A 110 7.00 24.31 -4.76
C ALA A 110 6.54 22.86 -4.44
N THR A 111 5.88 22.64 -3.30
CA THR A 111 5.31 21.33 -2.93
C THR A 111 4.19 20.92 -3.90
N SER A 112 3.39 21.87 -4.39
CA SER A 112 2.35 21.59 -5.39
C SER A 112 2.95 21.19 -6.74
N GLN A 113 4.03 21.84 -7.16
CA GLN A 113 4.77 21.49 -8.36
C GLN A 113 5.42 20.11 -8.22
N LEU A 114 6.05 19.82 -7.08
CA LEU A 114 6.63 18.50 -6.80
C LEU A 114 5.58 17.38 -6.78
N ALA A 115 4.42 17.64 -6.17
CA ALA A 115 3.28 16.71 -6.21
C ALA A 115 2.82 16.44 -7.64
N THR A 116 2.82 17.45 -8.50
CA THR A 116 2.49 17.32 -9.92
C THR A 116 3.50 16.45 -10.65
N THR A 117 4.81 16.65 -10.41
CA THR A 117 5.86 15.79 -10.96
C THR A 117 5.66 14.33 -10.56
N TYR A 118 5.43 14.06 -9.27
CA TYR A 118 5.23 12.67 -8.79
C TYR A 118 3.94 12.05 -9.34
N ALA A 119 2.88 12.83 -9.47
CA ALA A 119 1.64 12.38 -10.08
C ALA A 119 1.84 12.07 -11.57
N THR A 120 2.61 12.88 -12.31
CA THR A 120 2.95 12.63 -13.72
C THR A 120 3.73 11.33 -13.87
N GLU A 121 4.73 11.09 -13.02
CA GLU A 121 5.48 9.83 -13.06
C GLU A 121 4.62 8.62 -12.72
N ALA A 122 3.79 8.72 -11.68
CA ALA A 122 2.88 7.63 -11.32
C ALA A 122 1.85 7.37 -12.41
N ALA A 123 1.35 8.41 -13.07
CA ALA A 123 0.47 8.32 -14.23
C ALA A 123 1.14 7.56 -15.39
N MET A 124 2.38 7.89 -15.75
CA MET A 124 3.11 7.17 -16.80
C MET A 124 3.28 5.68 -16.47
N VAL A 125 3.65 5.36 -15.22
CA VAL A 125 3.78 3.97 -14.78
C VAL A 125 2.42 3.27 -14.77
N LEU A 126 1.35 3.93 -14.34
CA LEU A 126 0.00 3.38 -14.31
C LEU A 126 -0.52 3.06 -15.72
N LEU A 127 -0.27 3.92 -16.70
CA LEU A 127 -0.66 3.68 -18.10
C LEU A 127 0.04 2.46 -18.70
N ALA A 128 1.29 2.21 -18.33
CA ALA A 128 2.05 1.04 -18.78
C ALA A 128 1.84 -0.21 -17.90
N ALA A 129 1.29 -0.05 -16.69
CA ALA A 129 1.18 -1.14 -15.73
C ALA A 129 0.00 -2.07 -16.05
N ARG A 130 0.25 -3.37 -15.92
CA ARG A 130 -0.81 -4.38 -15.93
C ARG A 130 -1.51 -4.41 -14.57
N PHE A 131 -2.80 -4.11 -14.57
CA PHE A 131 -3.61 -4.24 -13.37
C PHE A 131 -3.83 -5.72 -13.02
N PRO A 132 -3.60 -6.16 -11.76
CA PRO A 132 -3.66 -7.58 -11.39
C PRO A 132 -5.07 -8.11 -11.12
N TYR A 133 -6.09 -7.24 -11.05
CA TYR A 133 -7.49 -7.62 -10.80
C TYR A 133 -7.76 -8.44 -9.53
N ASP A 134 -6.83 -8.52 -8.58
CA ASP A 134 -7.01 -9.21 -7.29
C ASP A 134 -7.28 -8.25 -6.12
N ARG A 135 -7.47 -6.97 -6.43
CA ARG A 135 -7.65 -5.86 -5.50
C ARG A 135 -8.49 -4.77 -6.16
N ASN A 136 -8.92 -3.79 -5.38
CA ASN A 136 -9.59 -2.61 -5.93
C ASN A 136 -8.58 -1.69 -6.63
N PHE A 137 -9.04 -0.97 -7.65
CA PHE A 137 -8.20 -0.08 -8.46
C PHE A 137 -7.58 1.05 -7.64
N GLU A 138 -8.38 1.82 -6.89
CA GLU A 138 -7.87 2.99 -6.15
C GLU A 138 -6.78 2.63 -5.13
N PRO A 139 -6.92 1.62 -4.25
CA PRO A 139 -5.85 1.23 -3.34
C PRO A 139 -4.57 0.78 -4.06
N TRP A 140 -4.71 0.11 -5.22
CA TRP A 140 -3.56 -0.28 -6.03
C TRP A 140 -2.83 0.92 -6.62
N ALA A 141 -3.57 1.84 -7.24
CA ALA A 141 -3.02 3.07 -7.82
C ALA A 141 -2.39 3.96 -6.74
N HIS A 142 -2.99 4.04 -5.56
CA HIS A 142 -2.43 4.75 -4.42
C HIS A 142 -1.10 4.13 -3.96
N VAL A 143 -1.01 2.81 -3.82
CA VAL A 143 0.26 2.13 -3.46
C VAL A 143 1.34 2.38 -4.51
N LEU A 144 0.99 2.33 -5.80
CA LEU A 144 1.90 2.65 -6.90
C LEU A 144 2.43 4.08 -6.74
N LEU A 145 1.53 5.06 -6.55
CA LEU A 145 1.91 6.46 -6.34
C LEU A 145 2.84 6.63 -5.14
N ILE A 146 2.53 6.03 -3.99
CA ILE A 146 3.39 6.13 -2.80
C ILE A 146 4.79 5.58 -3.08
N ASN A 147 4.90 4.49 -3.85
CA ASN A 147 6.19 3.92 -4.21
C ASN A 147 6.99 4.85 -5.14
N ILE A 148 6.32 5.57 -6.04
CA ILE A 148 6.94 6.59 -6.89
C ILE A 148 7.42 7.77 -6.04
N CYS A 149 6.57 8.33 -5.17
CA CYS A 149 6.96 9.41 -4.26
C CYS A 149 8.20 9.03 -3.43
N ARG A 150 8.22 7.81 -2.87
CA ARG A 150 9.38 7.29 -2.12
C ARG A 150 10.63 7.16 -2.99
N ARG A 151 10.49 6.66 -4.23
CA ARG A 151 11.62 6.50 -5.16
C ARG A 151 12.24 7.86 -5.48
N GLU A 152 11.42 8.83 -5.87
CA GLU A 152 11.91 10.16 -6.24
C GLU A 152 12.48 10.93 -5.05
N MET A 153 11.85 10.83 -3.86
CA MET A 153 12.42 11.41 -2.64
C MET A 153 13.78 10.79 -2.27
N ARG A 154 13.97 9.48 -2.48
CA ARG A 154 15.26 8.83 -2.26
C ARG A 154 16.29 9.31 -3.28
N ARG A 155 15.87 9.49 -4.54
CA ARG A 155 16.73 10.00 -5.62
C ARG A 155 17.17 11.45 -5.35
N SER A 156 16.25 12.32 -4.93
CA SER A 156 16.57 13.70 -4.56
C SER A 156 17.50 13.78 -3.35
N ASN A 157 17.29 12.94 -2.33
CA ASN A 157 18.16 12.92 -1.15
C ASN A 157 19.56 12.37 -1.46
N LYS A 158 19.71 11.38 -2.35
CA LYS A 158 21.02 10.88 -2.80
C LYS A 158 21.77 11.90 -3.65
N ALA A 159 21.06 12.69 -4.47
CA ALA A 159 21.64 13.78 -5.23
C ALA A 159 22.10 14.97 -4.37
N SER A 160 21.63 15.05 -3.11
CA SER A 160 21.98 16.09 -2.13
C SER A 160 23.12 15.71 -1.15
N GLN A 161 23.82 14.59 -1.35
CA GLN A 161 25.00 14.26 -0.54
C GLN A 161 26.18 15.18 -0.91
N ILE A 162 26.18 16.36 -0.27
CA ILE A 162 27.35 17.23 -0.03
C ILE A 162 28.15 16.61 1.14
N PRO A 163 29.50 16.69 1.18
CA PRO A 163 30.34 15.97 2.14
C PRO A 163 29.97 16.14 3.62
N ASP A 164 30.25 15.08 4.38
CA ASP A 164 29.79 14.70 5.73
C ASP A 164 30.23 15.62 6.89
N GLU A 165 30.53 16.90 6.64
CA GLU A 165 31.18 17.80 7.61
C GLU A 165 30.24 18.82 8.27
N LYS A 166 28.92 18.68 8.14
CA LYS A 166 27.96 19.65 8.71
C LYS A 166 26.71 19.05 9.36
N LEU A 167 26.80 17.85 9.92
CA LEU A 167 25.80 17.35 10.88
C LEU A 167 26.14 17.87 12.29
N VAL A 168 26.06 19.19 12.48
CA VAL A 168 26.17 19.81 13.81
C VAL A 168 24.76 20.02 14.37
N GLU A 169 24.48 19.27 15.43
CA GLU A 169 23.62 19.61 16.58
C GLU A 169 22.38 20.47 16.31
N LEU A 170 21.25 19.81 16.03
CA LEU A 170 19.93 20.43 16.03
C LEU A 170 18.90 19.37 16.46
N ASN A 171 19.04 18.82 17.68
CA ASN A 171 18.14 17.75 18.14
C ASN A 171 17.32 18.00 19.41
N ASP A 172 17.54 19.02 20.25
CA ASP A 172 16.84 19.02 21.56
C ASP A 172 15.89 20.18 21.89
N GLU A 173 15.79 21.25 21.11
CA GLU A 173 14.93 22.40 21.49
C GLU A 173 13.67 22.65 20.63
N LEU A 174 13.52 22.03 19.46
CA LEU A 174 12.39 22.31 18.56
C LEU A 174 11.14 21.46 18.80
N PHE A 175 11.17 20.48 19.71
CA PHE A 175 10.01 19.62 20.02
C PHE A 175 8.99 20.24 20.97
N ARG A 176 9.26 21.43 21.56
CA ARG A 176 8.38 21.98 22.63
C ARG A 176 7.51 23.17 22.25
N THR A 177 7.69 23.83 21.11
CA THR A 177 6.87 25.02 20.80
C THR A 177 6.66 25.19 19.29
N SER A 178 5.50 24.73 18.79
CA SER A 178 4.71 25.35 17.70
C SER A 178 3.59 24.42 17.24
N ASN A 179 2.42 24.52 17.90
CA ASN A 179 1.18 23.88 17.46
C ASN A 179 0.21 24.96 16.92
N PRO A 180 0.11 25.17 15.59
CA PRO A 180 -0.93 26.00 15.01
C PRO A 180 -2.11 25.14 14.48
N SER A 181 -2.62 24.20 15.30
CA SER A 181 -3.82 23.43 14.94
C SER A 181 -4.67 23.03 16.16
N ALA A 182 -5.01 23.98 17.02
CA ALA A 182 -5.82 23.74 18.22
C ALA A 182 -7.34 23.63 18.01
N PHE A 183 -7.89 23.74 16.78
CA PHE A 183 -9.35 23.90 16.61
C PHE A 183 -10.05 23.02 15.58
N ARG A 184 -9.49 21.88 15.15
CA ARG A 184 -10.26 21.02 14.21
C ARG A 184 -10.08 19.49 14.28
N ASN A 185 -9.44 18.95 15.31
CA ASN A 185 -9.03 17.52 15.30
C ASN A 185 -8.89 16.88 16.70
N GLN A 186 -9.77 17.21 17.64
CA GLN A 186 -9.65 16.72 19.02
C GLN A 186 -9.70 15.17 19.11
N GLY A 187 -10.66 14.54 18.41
CA GLY A 187 -10.75 13.07 18.35
C GLY A 187 -9.64 12.36 17.57
N SER A 188 -8.97 13.04 16.62
CA SER A 188 -7.86 12.43 15.86
C SER A 188 -6.50 12.58 16.55
N GLN A 189 -6.35 13.56 17.44
CA GLN A 189 -5.19 13.66 18.33
C GLN A 189 -5.26 12.64 19.46
N GLU A 190 -6.42 12.49 20.10
CA GLU A 190 -6.64 11.49 21.17
C GLU A 190 -6.35 10.06 20.68
N LEU A 191 -6.88 9.68 19.51
CA LEU A 191 -6.61 8.38 18.90
C LEU A 191 -5.12 8.19 18.55
N ARG A 192 -4.45 9.26 18.11
CA ARG A 192 -3.02 9.24 17.80
C ARG A 192 -2.18 9.07 19.06
N TYR A 193 -2.49 9.75 20.15
CA TYR A 193 -1.80 9.59 21.43
C TYR A 193 -2.02 8.20 22.00
N ALA A 194 -3.25 7.69 21.96
CA ALA A 194 -3.55 6.32 22.38
C ALA A 194 -2.74 5.29 21.57
N LEU A 195 -2.61 5.46 20.25
CA LEU A 195 -1.84 4.55 19.40
C LEU A 195 -0.34 4.60 19.69
N VAL A 196 0.22 5.78 19.92
CA VAL A 196 1.64 5.91 20.31
C VAL A 196 1.88 5.25 21.66
N ASP A 197 1.02 5.52 22.64
CA ASP A 197 1.08 4.91 23.97
C ASP A 197 0.91 3.38 23.92
N ALA A 198 0.06 2.86 23.03
CA ALA A 198 -0.06 1.42 22.80
C ALA A 198 1.22 0.81 22.19
N ILE A 199 1.86 1.50 21.25
CA ILE A 199 3.12 1.06 20.66
C ILE A 199 4.23 1.09 21.72
N GLU A 200 4.33 2.14 22.53
CA GLU A 200 5.33 2.26 23.62
C GLU A 200 5.16 1.20 24.71
N SER A 201 3.92 0.72 24.92
CA SER A 201 3.65 -0.37 25.88
C SER A 201 3.97 -1.78 25.36
N LEU A 202 4.46 -1.94 24.13
CA LEU A 202 4.90 -3.25 23.63
C LEU A 202 6.14 -3.74 24.37
N SER A 203 6.18 -5.02 24.74
CA SER A 203 7.25 -5.62 25.55
C SER A 203 8.63 -5.68 24.87
N GLN A 204 8.70 -5.49 23.55
CA GLN A 204 9.92 -5.62 22.77
C GLN A 204 10.23 -4.31 22.04
N GLU A 205 11.33 -3.65 22.41
CA GLU A 205 11.78 -2.40 21.80
C GLU A 205 11.96 -2.54 20.27
N THR A 206 12.43 -3.70 19.80
CA THR A 206 12.56 -3.97 18.36
C THR A 206 11.22 -4.01 17.61
N TRP A 207 10.11 -4.35 18.29
CA TRP A 207 8.77 -4.31 17.70
C TRP A 207 8.27 -2.87 17.62
N GLN A 208 8.49 -2.08 18.67
CA GLN A 208 8.19 -0.65 18.67
C GLN A 208 8.92 0.04 17.53
N GLN A 209 10.23 -0.19 17.44
CA GLN A 209 11.10 0.37 16.43
C GLN A 209 10.62 -0.01 15.02
N VAL A 210 10.31 -1.29 14.75
CA VAL A 210 9.81 -1.71 13.43
C VAL A 210 8.46 -1.04 13.10
N LEU A 211 7.54 -0.92 14.05
CA LEU A 211 6.24 -0.27 13.83
C LEU A 211 6.37 1.24 13.60
N LEU A 212 7.19 1.91 14.41
CA LEU A 212 7.50 3.34 14.23
C LEU A 212 8.13 3.57 12.86
N LEU A 213 9.17 2.80 12.52
CA LEU A 213 9.85 2.92 11.23
C LEU A 213 8.92 2.60 10.04
N ARG A 214 8.05 1.61 10.19
CA ARG A 214 7.12 1.19 9.15
C ARG A 214 5.98 2.19 8.93
N TYR A 215 5.37 2.70 9.99
CA TYR A 215 4.13 3.47 9.89
C TYR A 215 4.34 4.97 10.05
N PHE A 216 5.26 5.40 10.92
CA PHE A 216 5.58 6.82 11.10
C PHE A 216 6.63 7.26 10.08
N HIS A 217 7.72 6.48 9.92
CA HIS A 217 8.74 6.79 8.91
C HIS A 217 8.40 6.25 7.52
N ASN A 218 7.39 5.39 7.37
CA ASN A 218 6.94 4.84 6.08
C ASN A 218 8.05 4.10 5.31
N LEU A 219 9.01 3.49 6.02
CA LEU A 219 10.09 2.72 5.42
C LEU A 219 9.59 1.37 4.88
N SER A 220 10.19 0.90 3.79
CA SER A 220 9.93 -0.47 3.31
C SER A 220 10.62 -1.49 4.22
N PRO A 221 10.19 -2.77 4.26
CA PRO A 221 10.86 -3.78 5.06
C PRO A 221 12.33 -3.98 4.65
N ALA A 222 12.66 -3.72 3.38
CA ALA A 222 14.02 -3.70 2.89
C ALA A 222 14.83 -2.51 3.43
N ASP A 223 14.26 -1.30 3.46
CA ASP A 223 14.95 -0.12 4.02
C ASP A 223 15.14 -0.27 5.55
N ILE A 224 14.16 -0.84 6.26
CA ILE A 224 14.28 -1.13 7.70
C ILE A 224 15.36 -2.19 7.92
N ALA A 225 15.42 -3.21 7.07
CA ALA A 225 16.44 -4.26 7.14
C ALA A 225 17.84 -3.69 6.97
N GLU A 226 18.05 -2.85 5.95
CA GLU A 226 19.29 -2.12 5.72
C GLU A 226 19.67 -1.24 6.93
N MET A 227 18.71 -0.47 7.46
CA MET A 227 18.95 0.46 8.56
C MET A 227 19.17 -0.23 9.92
N THR A 228 18.61 -1.42 10.13
CA THR A 228 18.72 -2.19 11.38
C THR A 228 19.75 -3.32 11.32
N GLY A 229 20.46 -3.48 10.19
CA GLY A 229 21.42 -4.56 9.97
C GLY A 229 20.79 -5.96 9.97
N LYS A 230 19.50 -6.07 9.64
CA LYS A 230 18.73 -7.32 9.60
C LYS A 230 18.42 -7.73 8.17
N THR A 231 17.94 -8.95 7.96
CA THR A 231 17.44 -9.36 6.64
C THR A 231 16.00 -8.87 6.42
N PRO A 232 15.57 -8.58 5.18
CA PRO A 232 14.19 -8.20 4.88
C PRO A 232 13.16 -9.20 5.42
N SER A 233 13.46 -10.51 5.31
CA SER A 233 12.61 -11.58 5.83
C SER A 233 12.47 -11.54 7.36
N ALA A 234 13.54 -11.18 8.08
CA ALA A 234 13.48 -10.99 9.53
C ALA A 234 12.61 -9.78 9.91
N ILE A 235 12.65 -8.68 9.12
CA ILE A 235 11.78 -7.53 9.33
C ILE A 235 10.31 -7.87 9.08
N TYR A 236 9.99 -8.67 8.06
CA TYR A 236 8.62 -9.14 7.85
C TYR A 236 8.09 -9.93 9.06
N ASN A 237 8.90 -10.85 9.60
CA ASN A 237 8.53 -11.62 10.78
C ASN A 237 8.40 -10.75 12.04
N LEU A 238 9.31 -9.80 12.25
CA LEU A 238 9.24 -8.86 13.37
C LEU A 238 8.01 -7.96 13.27
N HIS A 239 7.71 -7.44 12.09
CA HIS A 239 6.52 -6.63 11.84
C HIS A 239 5.24 -7.41 12.11
N PHE A 240 5.16 -8.67 11.65
CA PHE A 240 4.01 -9.52 11.90
C PHE A 240 3.77 -9.76 13.40
N LYS A 241 4.84 -10.09 14.14
CA LYS A 241 4.78 -10.27 15.60
C LYS A 241 4.42 -8.97 16.33
N ALA A 242 5.01 -7.86 15.92
CA ALA A 242 4.73 -6.55 16.48
C ALA A 242 3.26 -6.14 16.30
N MET A 243 2.68 -6.40 15.12
CA MET A 243 1.26 -6.14 14.84
C MET A 243 0.32 -7.03 15.66
N ALA A 244 0.69 -8.30 15.89
CA ALA A 244 -0.09 -9.20 16.74
C ALA A 244 -0.09 -8.70 18.19
N ALA A 245 1.10 -8.38 18.73
CA ALA A 245 1.23 -7.85 20.08
C ALA A 245 0.52 -6.50 20.26
N LEU A 246 0.59 -5.62 19.26
CA LEU A 246 -0.11 -4.33 19.30
C LEU A 246 -1.62 -4.49 19.38
N ARG A 247 -2.18 -5.50 18.73
CA ARG A 247 -3.63 -5.77 18.82
C ARG A 247 -4.04 -6.18 20.22
N GLU A 248 -3.28 -7.07 20.86
CA GLU A 248 -3.58 -7.50 22.25
C GLU A 248 -3.57 -6.29 23.19
N VAL A 249 -2.51 -5.49 23.15
CA VAL A 249 -2.38 -4.26 23.95
C VAL A 249 -3.50 -3.25 23.66
N TRP A 250 -3.89 -3.12 22.39
CA TRP A 250 -4.97 -2.22 21.97
C TRP A 250 -6.33 -2.66 22.54
N HIS A 251 -6.60 -3.97 22.54
CA HIS A 251 -7.79 -4.56 23.13
C HIS A 251 -7.79 -4.44 24.67
N GLU A 252 -6.66 -4.67 25.33
CA GLU A 252 -6.52 -4.50 26.79
C GLU A 252 -6.78 -3.06 27.24
N LYS A 253 -6.41 -2.07 26.43
CA LYS A 253 -6.69 -0.64 26.67
C LYS A 253 -8.15 -0.23 26.38
N GLY A 254 -9.04 -1.18 26.08
CA GLY A 254 -10.47 -0.95 25.89
C GLY A 254 -10.87 -0.48 24.49
N TYR A 255 -9.95 -0.48 23.53
CA TYR A 255 -10.25 -0.14 22.14
C TYR A 255 -10.64 -1.40 21.36
N ASN A 256 -11.93 -1.56 21.05
CA ASN A 256 -12.40 -2.68 20.24
C ASN A 256 -12.26 -2.41 18.74
N TYR A 257 -11.48 -3.25 18.06
CA TYR A 257 -11.52 -3.35 16.61
C TYR A 257 -12.74 -4.20 16.20
N ASP A 258 -13.93 -3.57 16.16
CA ASP A 258 -15.11 -4.27 15.64
C ASP A 258 -14.94 -4.43 14.12
N ARG A 259 -14.75 -5.67 13.67
CA ARG A 259 -14.81 -6.01 12.23
C ARG A 259 -16.27 -5.96 11.78
N GLY A 260 -16.87 -4.77 11.72
CA GLY A 260 -18.24 -4.65 11.20
C GLY A 260 -19.06 -3.48 11.71
N SER A 261 -18.62 -2.25 11.52
CA SER A 261 -19.51 -1.08 11.54
C SER A 261 -19.23 -0.18 10.35
N VAL A 262 -19.57 -0.71 9.16
CA VAL A 262 -20.17 0.15 8.13
C VAL A 262 -21.63 0.29 8.53
N GLN A 263 -22.04 1.47 8.95
CA GLN A 263 -23.43 1.92 8.89
C GLN A 263 -23.45 3.46 8.89
N PRO A 264 -24.48 4.06 8.28
CA PRO A 264 -24.82 4.09 6.86
C PRO A 264 -24.29 5.35 6.17
#